data_AF-A0A968ADE0-F1
#
_entry.id   AF-A0A968ADE0-F1
#
_cell.length_a   1.000
_cell.length_b   1.000
_cell.length_c   1.000
_cell.angle_alpha   90.00
_cell.angle_beta   90.00
_cell.angle_gamma   90.00
#
_symmetry.space_group_name_H-M   'P 1'
#
loop_
_entity.id
_entity.type
_entity.pdbx_description
1 polymer ?
#
loop_
_entity_poly.entity_id
_entity_poly.type
_entity_poly.pdbx_seq_one_letter_code
_entity_poly.pdbx_strand_id
1 'polypeptide(L)'
;MKSKIYTLLVGIYFGIVLVKTQVVSWFQIHDMFLFKSAYMYLVIMSAIAVGLVSVVLIKRFKPRSLCGNEIVISKKPIHKGVVYGGTLFGMG
;
A
#
# COMPACT_ATOMS: atom_id res chain seq x y z
N MET A 1 13.51 20.79 -3.63
CA MET A 1 14.32 20.12 -2.57
C MET A 1 13.46 19.61 -1.40
N LYS A 2 12.55 20.44 -0.84
CA LYS A 2 11.65 20.06 0.27
C LYS A 2 10.85 18.76 0.03
N SER A 3 10.30 18.55 -1.17
CA SER A 3 9.55 17.33 -1.54
C SER A 3 10.35 16.03 -1.37
N LYS A 4 11.66 16.01 -1.65
CA LYS A 4 12.49 14.80 -1.51
C LYS A 4 12.63 14.37 -0.05
N ILE A 5 12.77 15.33 0.86
CA ILE A 5 12.88 15.08 2.30
C ILE A 5 11.55 14.55 2.85
N TYR A 6 10.41 15.13 2.44
CA TYR A 6 9.10 14.60 2.83
C TYR A 6 8.90 13.15 2.37
N THR A 7 9.28 12.82 1.13
CA THR A 7 9.20 11.43 0.64
C THR A 7 10.07 10.49 1.45
N LEU A 8 11.29 10.90 1.81
CA LEU A 8 12.21 10.09 2.61
C LEU A 8 11.68 9.88 4.04
N LEU A 9 11.16 10.92 4.69
CA LEU A 9 10.56 10.81 6.02
C LEU A 9 9.32 9.91 6.03
N VAL A 10 8.44 10.06 5.03
CA VAL A 10 7.27 9.18 4.87
C VAL A 10 7.69 7.73 4.63
N GLY A 11 8.74 7.51 3.82
CA GLY A 11 9.29 6.17 3.56
C GLY A 11 9.87 5.52 4.82
N ILE A 12 10.65 6.27 5.61
CA ILE A 12 11.18 5.78 6.90
C ILE A 12 10.03 5.43 7.84
N TYR A 13 9.05 6.32 7.99
CA TYR A 13 7.90 6.07 8.84
C TYR A 13 7.11 4.84 8.39
N PHE A 14 6.87 4.69 7.08
CA PHE A 14 6.23 3.51 6.52
C PHE A 14 7.00 2.22 6.85
N GLY A 15 8.32 2.23 6.70
CA GLY A 15 9.18 1.09 7.08
C GLY A 15 9.06 0.74 8.58
N ILE A 16 9.05 1.74 9.46
CA ILE A 16 8.86 1.52 10.91
C ILE A 16 7.50 0.87 11.17
N VAL A 17 6.43 1.33 10.53
CA VAL A 17 5.09 0.75 10.68
C VAL A 17 5.08 -0.72 10.24
N LEU A 18 5.71 -1.07 9.11
CA LEU A 18 5.80 -2.46 8.64
C LEU A 18 6.51 -3.38 9.63
N VAL A 19 7.60 -2.91 10.25
CA VAL A 19 8.33 -3.69 11.26
C VAL A 19 7.52 -3.81 12.55
N LYS A 20 6.91 -2.72 13.01
CA LYS A 20 6.11 -2.70 14.25
C LYS A 20 4.85 -3.55 14.15
N THR A 21 4.26 -3.64 12.97
CA THR A 21 3.10 -4.50 12.69
C THR A 21 3.51 -5.94 12.38
N GLN A 22 4.80 -6.29 12.44
CA GLN A 22 5.31 -7.65 12.18
C GLN A 22 4.93 -8.21 10.80
N VAL A 23 4.54 -7.34 9.84
CA VAL A 23 4.15 -7.77 8.48
C VAL A 23 5.34 -8.35 7.72
N VAL A 24 6.56 -7.95 8.09
CA VAL A 24 7.82 -8.46 7.53
C VAL A 24 8.20 -9.84 8.10
N SER A 25 7.54 -10.29 9.17
CA SER A 25 7.89 -11.55 9.82
C SER A 25 7.37 -12.75 9.04
N TRP A 26 8.27 -13.69 8.77
CA TRP A 26 7.96 -14.93 8.05
C TRP A 26 6.88 -15.76 8.76
N PHE A 27 6.93 -15.85 10.09
CA PHE A 27 5.97 -16.64 10.86
C PHE A 27 4.54 -16.14 10.70
N GLN A 28 4.35 -14.83 10.63
CA GLN A 28 3.05 -14.19 10.50
C GLN A 28 2.48 -14.50 9.12
N ILE A 29 3.31 -14.43 8.07
CA ILE A 29 2.94 -14.78 6.70
C ILE A 29 2.56 -16.26 6.63
N HIS A 30 3.38 -17.14 7.21
CA HIS A 30 3.12 -18.57 7.25
C HIS A 30 1.82 -18.92 8.00
N ASP A 31 1.60 -18.33 9.18
CA ASP A 31 0.40 -18.57 10.00
C ASP A 31 -0.87 -18.02 9.36
N MET A 32 -0.75 -16.96 8.55
CA MET A 32 -1.84 -16.47 7.71
C MET A 32 -2.27 -17.57 6.72
N PHE A 33 -1.35 -18.14 5.94
CA PHE A 33 -1.68 -19.19 4.96
C PHE A 33 -2.22 -20.48 5.59
N LEU A 34 -1.81 -20.79 6.82
CA LEU A 34 -2.35 -21.92 7.58
C LEU A 34 -3.65 -21.59 8.35
N PHE A 35 -4.19 -20.37 8.19
CA PHE A 35 -5.40 -19.90 8.88
C PHE A 35 -5.33 -19.99 10.41
N LYS A 36 -4.12 -19.88 10.99
CA LYS A 36 -3.90 -19.95 12.44
C LYS A 36 -4.12 -18.61 13.13
N SER A 37 -4.00 -17.50 12.40
CA SER A 37 -4.14 -16.15 12.95
C SER A 37 -4.89 -15.24 11.98
N ALA A 38 -5.85 -14.50 12.52
CA ALA A 38 -6.61 -13.49 11.76
C ALA A 38 -5.84 -12.16 11.61
N TYR A 39 -4.71 -11.98 12.31
CA TYR A 39 -4.06 -10.68 12.45
C TYR A 39 -3.64 -10.06 11.12
N MET A 40 -2.92 -10.80 10.26
CA MET A 40 -2.47 -10.27 8.96
C MET A 40 -3.63 -9.96 8.02
N TYR A 41 -4.70 -10.77 8.04
CA TYR A 41 -5.90 -10.50 7.25
C TYR A 41 -6.53 -9.17 7.67
N LEU A 42 -6.64 -8.90 8.98
CA LEU A 42 -7.17 -7.64 9.49
C LEU A 42 -6.28 -6.45 9.14
N VAL A 43 -4.96 -6.61 9.21
CA VAL A 43 -4.00 -5.58 8.77
C VAL A 43 -4.23 -5.25 7.29
N ILE A 44 -4.25 -6.25 6.41
CA ILE A 44 -4.49 -6.07 4.96
C ILE A 44 -5.86 -5.42 4.70
N MET A 45 -6.92 -5.90 5.36
CA MET A 45 -8.27 -5.36 5.21
C MET A 45 -8.37 -3.90 5.65
N SER A 46 -7.70 -3.54 6.75
CA SER A 46 -7.65 -2.14 7.20
C SER A 46 -6.96 -1.24 6.18
N ALA A 47 -5.86 -1.70 5.57
CA ALA A 47 -5.14 -0.94 4.55
C ALA A 47 -5.99 -0.73 3.29
N ILE A 48 -6.73 -1.78 2.86
CA ILE A 48 -7.69 -1.69 1.74
C ILE A 48 -8.80 -0.68 2.05
N ALA A 49 -9.40 -0.75 3.24
CA ALA A 49 -10.47 0.16 3.65
C ALA A 49 -9.99 1.62 3.66
N VAL A 50 -8.84 1.90 4.27
CA VAL A 50 -8.25 3.25 4.29
C VAL A 50 -7.94 3.73 2.87
N GLY A 51 -7.39 2.87 2.01
CA GLY A 51 -7.12 3.19 0.61
C GLY A 51 -8.38 3.56 -0.18
N LEU A 52 -9.45 2.77 -0.03
CA LEU A 52 -10.75 3.04 -0.66
C LEU A 52 -11.33 4.38 -0.21
N VAL A 53 -11.40 4.60 1.11
CA VAL A 53 -11.88 5.86 1.69
C VAL A 53 -11.06 7.04 1.18
N SER A 54 -9.74 6.92 1.17
CA SER A 54 -8.84 7.98 0.68
C SER A 54 -9.09 8.30 -0.79
N VAL A 55 -9.25 7.30 -1.66
CA VAL A 55 -9.54 7.51 -3.09
C VAL A 55 -10.89 8.21 -3.28
N VAL A 56 -11.91 7.82 -2.51
CA VAL A 56 -13.24 8.47 -2.56
C VAL A 56 -13.13 9.93 -2.15
N LEU A 57 -12.41 10.23 -1.07
CA LEU A 57 -12.20 11.60 -0.59
C LEU A 57 -11.42 12.44 -1.62
N ILE A 58 -10.35 11.91 -2.20
CA ILE A 58 -9.56 12.62 -3.22
C ILE A 58 -10.42 12.96 -4.43
N LYS A 59 -11.23 12.02 -4.92
CA LYS A 59 -12.13 12.26 -6.06
C LYS A 59 -13.22 13.28 -5.74
N ARG A 60 -13.73 13.30 -4.51
CA ARG A 60 -14.81 14.22 -4.08
C ARG A 60 -14.31 15.65 -3.85
N PHE A 61 -13.18 15.80 -3.17
CA PHE A 61 -12.68 17.12 -2.72
C PHE A 61 -11.63 17.73 -3.64
N LYS A 62 -11.09 16.96 -4.61
CA LYS A 62 -10.05 17.40 -5.56
C LYS A 62 -8.93 18.22 -4.90
N PRO A 63 -8.31 17.72 -3.80
CA PRO A 63 -7.29 18.48 -3.10
C PRO A 63 -6.06 18.68 -4.00
N ARG A 64 -5.31 19.76 -3.75
CA ARG A 64 -4.03 20.01 -4.41
C ARG A 64 -2.93 19.21 -3.71
N SER A 65 -1.97 18.73 -4.49
CA SER A 65 -0.74 18.10 -4.00
C SER A 65 0.12 19.09 -3.22
N LEU A 66 1.12 18.59 -2.51
CA LEU A 66 2.14 19.40 -1.82
C LEU A 66 2.88 20.38 -2.75
N CYS A 67 2.83 20.13 -4.06
CA CYS A 67 3.43 20.98 -5.10
C CYS A 67 2.42 21.90 -5.78
N GLY A 68 1.16 21.94 -5.33
CA GLY A 68 0.10 22.79 -5.88
C GLY A 68 -0.67 22.19 -7.08
N ASN A 69 -0.19 21.08 -7.66
CA ASN A 69 -0.84 20.41 -8.79
C ASN A 69 -2.09 19.63 -8.34
N GLU A 70 -3.11 19.53 -9.19
CA GLU A 70 -4.28 18.67 -8.96
C GLU A 70 -3.88 17.19 -8.89
N ILE A 71 -4.49 16.44 -7.97
CA ILE A 71 -4.25 15.00 -7.85
C ILE A 71 -5.13 14.25 -8.85
N VAL A 72 -4.52 13.79 -9.94
CA VAL A 72 -5.20 12.99 -10.97
C VAL A 72 -4.92 11.50 -10.71
N ILE A 73 -5.98 10.73 -10.46
CA ILE A 73 -5.89 9.27 -10.28
C ILE A 73 -6.08 8.59 -11.64
N SER A 74 -4.99 8.27 -12.31
CA SER A 74 -5.00 7.54 -13.59
C SER A 74 -5.23 6.05 -13.38
N LYS A 75 -6.03 5.43 -14.25
CA LYS A 75 -6.24 3.97 -14.25
C LYS A 75 -4.98 3.27 -14.77
N LYS A 76 -4.49 2.27 -14.04
CA LYS A 76 -3.38 1.42 -14.52
C LYS A 76 -3.85 0.57 -15.70
N PRO A 77 -3.15 0.56 -16.85
CA PRO A 77 -3.51 -0.28 -17.98
C PRO A 77 -3.30 -1.76 -17.64
N ILE A 78 -4.24 -2.61 -18.05
CA ILE A 78 -4.15 -4.07 -17.88
C ILE A 78 -3.52 -4.63 -19.15
N HIS A 79 -2.39 -5.33 -19.02
CA HIS A 79 -1.70 -6.01 -20.12
C HIS A 79 -1.09 -7.33 -19.62
N LYS A 80 -0.71 -8.21 -20.56
CA LYS A 80 -0.18 -9.54 -20.26
C LYS A 80 0.99 -9.53 -19.27
N GLY A 81 1.88 -8.53 -19.39
CA GLY A 81 3.00 -8.35 -18.46
C GLY A 81 2.59 -8.12 -16.99
N VAL A 82 1.41 -7.53 -16.73
CA VAL A 82 0.88 -7.40 -15.36
C VAL A 82 0.52 -8.77 -14.78
N VAL A 83 -0.06 -9.65 -15.61
CA VAL A 83 -0.42 -11.00 -15.19
C VAL A 83 0.84 -11.82 -14.94
N TYR A 84 1.74 -11.92 -15.91
CA TYR A 84 2.97 -12.72 -15.78
C TYR A 84 3.89 -12.19 -14.68
N GLY A 85 4.06 -10.87 -14.57
CA GLY A 85 4.87 -10.25 -13.52
C GLY A 85 4.25 -10.43 -12.14
N GLY A 86 2.93 -10.30 -12.03
CA GLY A 86 2.20 -10.54 -10.78
C GLY A 86 2.30 -11.99 -10.31
N THR A 87 2.18 -12.96 -11.22
CA THR A 87 2.33 -14.38 -10.89
C THR A 87 3.77 -14.71 -10.50
N LEU A 88 4.76 -14.23 -11.25
CA LEU A 88 6.18 -14.46 -10.92
C LEU A 88 6.54 -13.84 -9.56
N PHE A 89 6.08 -12.63 -9.28
CA PHE A 89 6.31 -11.98 -8.00
C PHE A 89 5.62 -12.71 -6.84
N GLY A 90 4.38 -13.17 -7.02
CA GLY A 90 3.65 -13.88 -5.96
C GLY A 90 4.16 -15.30 -5.68
N MET A 91 4.92 -15.90 -6.60
CA MET A 91 5.58 -17.20 -6.40
C MET A 91 6.92 -17.10 -5.65
N GLY A 92 7.54 -15.92 -5.62
CA GLY A 92 8.81 -15.67 -4.91
C GLY A 92 8.60 -15.22 -3.49
#